data_AF-A0A2N9HTC9-F1
#
_entry.id   AF-A0A2N9HTC9-F1
#
_cell.length_a   1.000
_cell.length_b   1.000
_cell.length_c   1.000
_cell.angle_alpha   90.00
_cell.angle_beta   90.00
_cell.angle_gamma   90.00
#
_symmetry.space_group_name_H-M   'P 1'
#
loop_
_entity.id
_entity.type
_entity.pdbx_description
1 polymer ?
#
loop_
_entity_poly.entity_id
_entity_poly.type
_entity_poly.pdbx_seq_one_letter_code
_entity_poly.pdbx_strand_id
1 'polypeptide(L)'
;MKNLAGMNFRQYVPLQKDINKGNWDGVDKFIKKDQEAEYSKISFLGDTALHTAIFAGRVNIVKELVNRMPEEDLNKPDDIKFTFLGYCALIGNIEMAECIIGRSRGGLSIGNGPKKIIPVVVALNYCPEIKMVEYLYSLTPLQQLSPGNGLNGATFITRAIYAKAFDMALLLLQSYPDLAIAKDIYGQTPVLALASISSAYPGGNQLICWKQWIYNTTPPGDVQNNNAYSVGSYFSPTVSTALIIASWYLSNIGVLLLNKYLLSFHGYRYPIFLTVLHMISCSAYSYASINFLDLVPLQHIHSKQYQNRFNRSDRSSSISDALDAIARSSIHH
;
A
#
# COMPACT_ATOMS: atom_id res chain seq x y z
N MET A 1 11.17 25.13 -18.43
CA MET A 1 10.29 24.86 -19.59
C MET A 1 10.93 25.45 -20.84
N LYS A 2 11.55 24.64 -21.70
CA LYS A 2 11.96 25.11 -23.04
C LYS A 2 10.69 25.34 -23.87
N ASN A 3 10.74 26.38 -24.70
CA ASN A 3 9.62 27.02 -25.37
C ASN A 3 8.88 26.07 -26.35
N LEU A 4 7.89 25.32 -25.87
CA LEU A 4 6.96 24.50 -26.69
C LEU A 4 5.93 25.35 -27.44
N ALA A 5 5.88 26.67 -27.17
CA ALA A 5 4.90 27.61 -27.72
C ALA A 5 5.02 27.85 -29.25
N GLY A 6 6.06 27.31 -29.90
CA GLY A 6 6.25 27.39 -31.36
C GLY A 6 6.10 26.06 -32.12
N MET A 7 5.80 24.94 -31.44
CA MET A 7 5.70 23.63 -32.10
C MET A 7 4.28 23.40 -32.66
N ASN A 8 4.19 23.11 -33.96
CA ASN A 8 2.92 22.82 -34.62
C ASN A 8 2.51 21.35 -34.39
N PHE A 9 1.93 21.05 -33.23
CA PHE A 9 1.46 19.70 -32.89
C PHE A 9 0.32 19.19 -33.78
N ARG A 10 -0.30 20.05 -34.61
CA ARG A 10 -1.40 19.64 -35.51
C ARG A 10 -0.96 18.55 -36.47
N GLN A 11 0.32 18.50 -36.84
CA GLN A 11 0.85 17.47 -37.74
C GLN A 11 0.81 16.06 -37.13
N TYR A 12 0.85 15.93 -35.80
CA TYR A 12 0.81 14.65 -35.09
C TYR A 12 -0.59 14.22 -34.63
N VAL A 13 -1.63 15.03 -34.87
CA VAL A 13 -3.02 14.67 -34.56
C VAL A 13 -3.45 13.34 -35.23
N PRO A 14 -3.11 13.07 -36.51
CA PRO A 14 -3.40 11.77 -37.12
C PRO A 14 -2.71 10.61 -36.39
N LEU A 15 -1.43 10.77 -36.04
CA LEU A 15 -0.65 9.77 -35.31
C LEU A 15 -1.28 9.47 -33.93
N GLN A 16 -1.60 10.50 -33.14
CA GLN A 16 -2.27 10.34 -31.85
C GLN A 16 -3.61 9.61 -32.01
N LYS A 17 -4.38 9.90 -33.06
CA LYS A 17 -5.67 9.25 -33.34
C LYS A 17 -5.49 7.76 -33.64
N ASP A 18 -4.49 7.39 -34.44
CA ASP A 18 -4.20 5.98 -34.75
C ASP A 18 -3.70 5.23 -33.51
N ILE A 19 -2.82 5.84 -32.71
CA ILE A 19 -2.42 5.30 -31.39
C ILE A 19 -3.66 5.07 -30.53
N ASN A 20 -4.48 6.10 -30.33
CA ASN A 20 -5.67 6.02 -29.48
C ASN A 20 -6.69 4.98 -29.96
N LYS A 21 -6.70 4.62 -31.25
CA LYS A 21 -7.54 3.55 -31.81
C LYS A 21 -6.90 2.16 -31.74
N GLY A 22 -5.60 2.06 -31.47
CA GLY A 22 -4.84 0.81 -31.56
C GLY A 22 -4.50 0.40 -33.00
N ASN A 23 -4.50 1.35 -33.94
CA ASN A 23 -4.20 1.12 -35.36
C ASN A 23 -2.69 1.15 -35.62
N TRP A 24 -2.00 0.02 -35.42
CA TRP A 24 -0.56 -0.08 -35.64
C TRP A 24 -0.14 0.23 -37.08
N ASP A 25 -0.89 -0.25 -38.09
CA ASP A 25 -0.53 -0.01 -39.48
C ASP A 25 -0.53 1.48 -39.84
N GLY A 26 -1.48 2.24 -39.27
CA GLY A 26 -1.51 3.70 -39.38
C GLY A 26 -0.31 4.38 -38.73
N VAL A 27 0.05 3.93 -37.52
CA VAL A 27 1.21 4.40 -36.75
C VAL A 27 2.51 4.13 -37.51
N ASP A 28 2.73 2.90 -37.96
CA ASP A 28 3.92 2.47 -38.69
C ASP A 28 4.06 3.22 -40.02
N LYS A 29 2.96 3.42 -40.75
CA LYS A 29 2.96 4.21 -41.98
C LYS A 29 3.33 5.67 -41.73
N PHE A 30 2.86 6.25 -40.62
CA PHE A 30 3.21 7.62 -40.25
C PHE A 30 4.70 7.75 -39.89
N ILE A 31 5.20 6.87 -39.02
CA ILE A 31 6.61 6.86 -38.58
C ILE A 31 7.56 6.59 -39.75
N LYS A 32 7.20 5.71 -40.69
CA LYS A 32 8.00 5.47 -41.91
C LYS A 32 8.08 6.71 -42.81
N LYS A 33 7.04 7.54 -42.82
CA LYS A 33 7.01 8.78 -43.60
C LYS A 33 7.80 9.90 -42.92
N ASP A 34 7.78 9.93 -41.60
CA ASP A 34 8.47 10.91 -40.77
C ASP A 34 9.20 10.16 -39.63
N GLN A 35 10.46 9.80 -39.87
CA GLN A 35 11.28 9.07 -38.89
C GLN A 35 11.52 9.87 -37.60
N GLU A 36 11.46 11.20 -37.67
CA GLU A 36 11.59 12.05 -36.49
C GLU A 36 10.37 11.94 -35.56
N ALA A 37 9.21 11.52 -36.09
CA ALA A 37 7.97 11.37 -35.33
C ALA A 37 8.05 10.32 -34.20
N GLU A 38 8.96 9.34 -34.31
CA GLU A 38 9.13 8.28 -33.31
C GLU A 38 9.64 8.83 -31.96
N TYR A 39 10.52 9.82 -32.02
CA TYR A 39 11.16 10.44 -30.85
C TYR A 39 10.65 11.85 -30.55
N SER A 40 9.85 12.42 -31.45
CA SER A 40 9.30 13.76 -31.29
C SER A 40 8.27 13.85 -30.18
N LYS A 41 8.21 15.04 -29.55
CA LYS A 41 7.13 15.40 -28.63
C LYS A 41 5.88 15.68 -29.45
N ILE A 42 4.92 14.77 -29.38
CA ILE A 42 3.69 14.83 -30.17
C ILE A 42 2.53 15.49 -29.42
N SER A 43 2.62 15.66 -28.09
CA SER A 43 1.61 16.32 -27.27
C SER A 43 2.11 17.62 -26.61
N PHE A 44 1.17 18.44 -26.14
CA PHE A 44 1.46 19.66 -25.37
C PHE A 44 2.11 19.36 -24.00
N LEU A 45 1.92 18.15 -23.47
CA LEU A 45 2.57 17.66 -22.25
C LEU A 45 4.00 17.18 -22.50
N GLY A 46 4.45 17.18 -23.77
CA GLY A 46 5.75 16.67 -24.16
C GLY A 46 5.79 15.16 -24.36
N ASP A 47 4.63 14.51 -24.51
CA ASP A 47 4.53 13.06 -24.71
C ASP A 47 5.09 12.65 -26.07
N THR A 48 5.82 11.55 -26.12
CA THR A 48 6.17 10.85 -27.36
C THR A 48 5.05 9.90 -27.79
N ALA A 49 5.21 9.26 -28.96
CA ALA A 49 4.30 8.21 -29.42
C ALA A 49 4.18 7.06 -28.39
N LEU A 50 5.29 6.67 -27.76
CA LEU A 50 5.30 5.61 -26.74
C LEU A 50 4.55 6.03 -25.46
N HIS A 51 4.72 7.27 -25.00
CA HIS A 51 3.93 7.80 -23.86
C HIS A 51 2.43 7.72 -24.15
N THR A 52 2.01 8.20 -25.32
CA THR A 52 0.60 8.18 -25.74
C THR A 52 0.07 6.74 -25.80
N ALA A 53 0.85 5.80 -26.33
CA ALA A 53 0.48 4.39 -26.40
C ALA A 53 0.33 3.75 -25.01
N ILE A 54 1.19 4.10 -24.06
CA ILE A 54 1.12 3.66 -22.66
C ILE A 54 -0.14 4.22 -21.99
N PHE A 55 -0.39 5.53 -22.08
CA PHE A 55 -1.60 6.13 -21.50
C PHE A 55 -2.90 5.59 -22.12
N ALA A 56 -2.89 5.30 -23.42
CA ALA A 56 -4.02 4.69 -24.11
C ALA A 56 -4.17 3.17 -23.85
N GLY A 57 -3.22 2.54 -23.15
CA GLY A 57 -3.23 1.11 -22.83
C GLY A 57 -3.09 0.21 -24.06
N ARG A 58 -2.34 0.65 -25.08
CA ARG A 58 -2.23 -0.03 -26.39
C ARG A 58 -1.03 -0.96 -26.41
N VAL A 59 -1.15 -2.11 -25.75
CA VAL A 59 -0.07 -3.10 -25.57
C VAL A 59 0.63 -3.47 -26.88
N ASN A 60 -0.12 -3.74 -27.95
CA ASN A 60 0.47 -4.10 -29.26
C ASN A 60 1.37 -2.98 -29.82
N ILE A 61 0.94 -1.73 -29.72
CA ILE A 61 1.72 -0.58 -30.20
C ILE A 61 2.94 -0.37 -29.30
N VAL A 62 2.77 -0.48 -27.97
CA VAL A 62 3.88 -0.39 -27.01
C VAL A 62 4.95 -1.42 -27.33
N LYS A 63 4.56 -2.69 -27.55
CA LYS A 63 5.50 -3.77 -27.88
C LYS A 63 6.33 -3.45 -29.13
N GLU A 64 5.68 -2.98 -30.19
CA GLU A 64 6.37 -2.65 -31.44
C GLU A 64 7.30 -1.44 -31.30
N LEU A 65 6.86 -0.37 -30.63
CA LEU A 65 7.68 0.82 -30.40
C LEU A 65 8.88 0.53 -29.47
N VAL A 66 8.69 -0.26 -28.42
CA VAL A 66 9.78 -0.67 -27.50
C VAL A 66 10.85 -1.48 -28.24
N ASN A 67 10.47 -2.30 -29.23
CA ASN A 67 11.44 -3.08 -30.01
C ASN A 67 12.30 -2.22 -30.95
N ARG A 68 11.81 -1.05 -31.36
CA ARG A 68 12.52 -0.13 -32.26
C ARG A 68 13.43 0.85 -31.53
N MET A 69 13.10 1.14 -30.27
CA MET A 69 13.82 2.11 -29.46
C MET A 69 15.13 1.53 -28.88
N PRO A 70 16.23 2.31 -28.83
CA PRO A 70 17.43 1.90 -28.12
C PRO A 70 17.18 1.85 -26.60
N GLU A 71 17.90 0.97 -25.92
CA GLU A 71 17.74 0.73 -24.48
C GLU A 71 18.00 1.99 -23.63
N GLU A 72 18.95 2.82 -24.07
CA GLU A 72 19.30 4.09 -23.43
C GLU A 72 18.13 5.06 -23.38
N ASP A 73 17.38 5.18 -24.48
CA ASP A 73 16.21 6.06 -24.57
C ASP A 73 15.00 5.50 -23.82
N LEU A 74 14.85 4.17 -23.73
CA LEU A 74 13.80 3.54 -22.92
C LEU A 74 13.97 3.84 -21.42
N ASN A 75 15.21 3.99 -20.97
CA ASN A 75 15.56 4.25 -19.58
C ASN A 75 15.64 5.74 -19.24
N LYS A 76 15.64 6.60 -20.25
CA LYS A 76 15.79 8.05 -20.07
C LYS A 76 14.50 8.64 -19.47
N PRO A 77 14.57 9.31 -18.31
CA PRO A 77 13.43 10.01 -17.78
C PRO A 77 13.02 11.19 -18.66
N ASP A 78 11.72 11.43 -18.73
CA ASP A 78 11.13 12.57 -19.42
C ASP A 78 11.32 13.90 -18.66
N ASP A 79 10.67 14.97 -19.13
CA ASP A 79 10.76 16.30 -18.53
C ASP A 79 10.24 16.35 -17.08
N ILE A 80 9.30 15.49 -16.70
CA ILE A 80 8.80 15.36 -15.31
C ILE A 80 9.56 14.30 -14.51
N LYS A 81 10.69 13.81 -15.06
CA LYS A 81 11.59 12.80 -14.48
C LYS A 81 10.94 11.43 -14.33
N PHE A 82 9.98 11.06 -15.16
CA PHE A 82 9.39 9.72 -15.22
C PHE A 82 9.96 8.91 -16.37
N THR A 83 10.18 7.62 -16.15
CA THR A 83 10.52 6.64 -17.18
C THR A 83 9.25 5.99 -17.73
N PHE A 84 9.32 5.36 -18.91
CA PHE A 84 8.22 4.56 -19.43
C PHE A 84 7.77 3.46 -18.47
N LEU A 85 8.72 2.80 -17.79
CA LEU A 85 8.40 1.80 -16.76
C LEU A 85 7.71 2.43 -15.54
N GLY A 86 8.12 3.64 -15.14
CA GLY A 86 7.45 4.42 -14.10
C GLY A 86 5.98 4.72 -14.45
N TYR A 87 5.69 5.06 -15.70
CA TYR A 87 4.32 5.24 -16.18
C TYR A 87 3.52 3.93 -16.19
N CYS A 88 4.11 2.83 -16.64
CA CYS A 88 3.44 1.52 -16.56
C CYS A 88 3.12 1.13 -15.11
N ALA A 89 4.05 1.37 -14.18
CA ALA A 89 3.86 1.13 -12.75
C ALA A 89 2.73 2.00 -12.16
N LEU A 90 2.65 3.27 -12.55
CA LEU A 90 1.59 4.18 -12.13
C LEU A 90 0.21 3.73 -12.67
N ILE A 91 0.13 3.33 -13.93
CA ILE A 91 -1.12 2.91 -14.58
C ILE A 91 -1.58 1.52 -14.11
N GLY A 92 -0.64 0.64 -13.77
CA GLY A 92 -0.92 -0.73 -13.32
C GLY A 92 -1.08 -1.75 -14.44
N ASN A 93 -0.58 -1.50 -15.64
CA ASN A 93 -0.65 -2.47 -16.74
C ASN A 93 0.61 -3.34 -16.79
N ILE A 94 0.49 -4.58 -16.31
CA ILE A 94 1.59 -5.55 -16.22
C ILE A 94 2.12 -5.94 -17.60
N GLU A 95 1.26 -6.17 -18.59
CA GLU A 95 1.69 -6.59 -19.94
C GLU A 95 2.59 -5.53 -20.61
N MET A 96 2.29 -4.24 -20.41
CA MET A 96 3.15 -3.16 -20.91
C MET A 96 4.47 -3.07 -20.13
N ALA A 97 4.44 -3.29 -18.81
CA ALA A 97 5.66 -3.34 -18.01
C ALA A 97 6.55 -4.53 -18.41
N GLU A 98 5.98 -5.69 -18.69
CA GLU A 98 6.69 -6.87 -19.20
C GLU A 98 7.39 -6.58 -20.53
N CYS A 99 6.72 -5.88 -21.45
CA CYS A 99 7.33 -5.48 -22.72
C CYS A 99 8.59 -4.62 -22.50
N ILE A 100 8.51 -3.62 -21.62
CA ILE A 100 9.62 -2.70 -21.33
C ILE A 100 10.74 -3.42 -20.57
N ILE A 101 10.42 -4.19 -19.52
CA ILE A 101 11.41 -4.90 -18.70
C ILE A 101 12.13 -5.99 -19.50
N GLY A 102 11.41 -6.66 -20.41
CA GLY A 102 11.99 -7.64 -21.31
C GLY A 102 13.06 -7.05 -22.24
N ARG A 103 12.93 -5.77 -22.59
CA ARG A 103 13.91 -5.04 -23.41
C ARG A 103 14.99 -4.36 -22.59
N SER A 104 14.63 -3.83 -21.42
CA SER A 104 15.50 -3.06 -20.52
C SER A 104 15.18 -3.35 -19.06
N ARG A 105 16.04 -4.13 -18.38
CA ARG A 105 15.90 -4.38 -16.93
C ARG A 105 16.41 -3.21 -16.09
N GLY A 106 17.28 -2.35 -16.64
CA GLY A 106 17.88 -1.22 -15.93
C GLY A 106 16.83 -0.25 -15.35
N GLY A 107 15.69 -0.10 -16.04
CA GLY A 107 14.59 0.77 -15.62
C GLY A 107 14.01 0.46 -14.23
N LEU A 108 14.16 -0.78 -13.72
CA LEU A 108 13.67 -1.18 -12.39
C LEU A 108 14.33 -0.40 -11.24
N SER A 109 15.52 0.14 -11.47
CA SER A 109 16.29 0.88 -10.46
C SER A 109 16.26 2.39 -10.69
N ILE A 110 15.64 2.86 -11.77
CA ILE A 110 15.62 4.29 -12.10
C ILE A 110 14.54 4.99 -11.30
N GLY A 111 14.94 6.03 -10.56
CA GLY A 111 14.03 6.85 -9.77
C GLY A 111 13.15 7.73 -10.65
N ASN A 112 11.86 7.77 -10.31
CA ASN A 112 10.83 8.52 -11.03
C ASN A 112 10.35 9.72 -10.20
N GLY A 113 10.08 10.83 -10.89
CA GLY A 113 9.61 12.07 -10.31
C GLY A 113 10.66 12.82 -9.47
N PRO A 114 10.27 13.92 -8.81
CA PRO A 114 11.19 14.74 -8.02
C PRO A 114 11.79 13.97 -6.83
N LYS A 115 11.03 13.02 -6.29
CA LYS A 115 11.42 12.17 -5.15
C LYS A 115 12.30 10.97 -5.54
N LYS A 116 12.56 10.77 -6.84
CA LYS A 116 13.38 9.68 -7.40
C LYS A 116 12.95 8.29 -6.89
N ILE A 117 11.64 8.04 -6.85
CA ILE A 117 11.11 6.75 -6.37
C ILE A 117 11.13 5.70 -7.48
N ILE A 118 11.62 4.50 -7.17
CA ILE A 118 11.72 3.41 -8.17
C ILE A 118 10.32 2.87 -8.55
N PRO A 119 10.17 2.18 -9.71
CA PRO A 119 8.86 1.78 -10.23
C PRO A 119 8.00 0.96 -9.25
N VAL A 120 8.58 0.05 -8.48
CA VAL A 120 7.82 -0.72 -7.47
C VAL A 120 7.22 0.19 -6.39
N VAL A 121 7.93 1.25 -5.99
CA VAL A 121 7.45 2.25 -5.04
C VAL A 121 6.40 3.16 -5.68
N VAL A 122 6.56 3.51 -6.97
CA VAL A 122 5.53 4.23 -7.75
C VAL A 122 4.22 3.45 -7.75
N ALA A 123 4.26 2.17 -8.12
CA ALA A 123 3.09 1.31 -8.15
C ALA A 123 2.40 1.30 -6.78
N LEU A 124 3.16 1.16 -5.69
CA LEU A 124 2.58 1.10 -4.36
C LEU A 124 2.00 2.44 -3.85
N ASN A 125 2.44 3.58 -4.38
CA ASN A 125 1.90 4.90 -4.02
C ASN A 125 0.64 5.27 -4.81
N TYR A 126 0.54 4.84 -6.07
CA TYR A 126 -0.45 5.38 -7.01
C TYR A 126 -1.32 4.32 -7.67
N CYS A 127 -0.85 3.06 -7.76
CA CYS A 127 -1.60 2.00 -8.39
C CYS A 127 -2.54 1.31 -7.38
N PRO A 128 -3.84 1.18 -7.69
CA PRO A 128 -4.76 0.44 -6.83
C PRO A 128 -4.55 -1.09 -6.91
N GLU A 129 -3.85 -1.60 -7.93
CA GLU A 129 -3.72 -3.02 -8.20
C GLU A 129 -2.43 -3.59 -7.58
N ILE A 130 -2.58 -4.32 -6.47
CA ILE A 130 -1.44 -4.90 -5.75
C ILE A 130 -0.62 -5.88 -6.60
N LYS A 131 -1.24 -6.53 -7.60
CA LYS A 131 -0.57 -7.43 -8.54
C LYS A 131 0.59 -6.78 -9.27
N MET A 132 0.48 -5.49 -9.61
CA MET A 132 1.59 -4.75 -10.24
C MET A 132 2.75 -4.59 -9.25
N VAL A 133 2.44 -4.35 -7.97
CA VAL A 133 3.46 -4.25 -6.92
C VAL A 133 4.15 -5.59 -6.73
N GLU A 134 3.41 -6.68 -6.62
CA GLU A 134 3.96 -8.04 -6.48
C GLU A 134 4.87 -8.39 -7.66
N TYR A 135 4.40 -8.11 -8.88
CA TYR A 135 5.17 -8.32 -10.10
C TYR A 135 6.49 -7.53 -10.08
N LEU A 136 6.43 -6.21 -9.88
CA LEU A 136 7.64 -5.38 -9.86
C LEU A 136 8.57 -5.74 -8.70
N TYR A 137 8.03 -6.01 -7.51
CA TYR A 137 8.79 -6.39 -6.33
C TYR A 137 9.58 -7.68 -6.55
N SER A 138 8.98 -8.68 -7.23
CA SER A 138 9.68 -9.92 -7.58
C SER A 138 10.86 -9.74 -8.53
N LEU A 139 10.91 -8.62 -9.26
CA LEU A 139 11.93 -8.30 -10.25
C LEU A 139 12.94 -7.25 -9.77
N THR A 140 12.55 -6.41 -8.80
CA THR A 140 13.40 -5.36 -8.25
C THR A 140 14.53 -5.97 -7.40
N PRO A 141 15.81 -5.64 -7.66
CA PRO A 141 16.89 -6.07 -6.78
C PRO A 141 16.70 -5.50 -5.38
N LEU A 142 16.68 -6.37 -4.35
CA LEU A 142 16.40 -5.97 -2.97
C LEU A 142 17.35 -4.88 -2.44
N GLN A 143 18.59 -4.84 -2.93
CA GLN A 143 19.57 -3.81 -2.58
C GLN A 143 19.07 -2.41 -2.92
N GLN A 144 18.20 -2.26 -3.94
CA GLN A 144 17.60 -0.98 -4.31
C GLN A 144 16.62 -0.45 -3.24
N LEU A 145 16.14 -1.32 -2.35
CA LEU A 145 15.29 -1.01 -1.21
C LEU A 145 16.06 -0.99 0.11
N SER A 146 17.39 -1.08 0.08
CA SER A 146 18.21 -0.97 1.29
C SER A 146 18.18 0.44 1.88
N PRO A 147 18.46 0.61 3.20
CA PRO A 147 18.53 1.92 3.84
C PRO A 147 19.51 2.90 3.18
N GLY A 148 20.57 2.39 2.55
CA GLY A 148 21.58 3.20 1.87
C GLY A 148 21.14 3.74 0.51
N ASN A 149 20.03 3.25 -0.06
CA ASN A 149 19.59 3.59 -1.41
C ASN A 149 18.41 4.60 -1.41
N GLY A 150 18.59 5.67 -0.62
CA GLY A 150 17.62 6.74 -0.48
C GLY A 150 16.36 6.33 0.28
N LEU A 151 15.24 7.01 0.00
CA LEU A 151 13.99 6.85 0.75
C LEU A 151 13.11 5.70 0.23
N ASN A 152 13.59 4.92 -0.74
CA ASN A 152 12.80 3.88 -1.42
C ASN A 152 12.36 2.78 -0.46
N GLY A 153 13.27 2.22 0.34
CA GLY A 153 12.96 1.15 1.30
C GLY A 153 11.95 1.57 2.35
N ALA A 154 12.18 2.72 2.99
CA ALA A 154 11.28 3.27 4.01
C ALA A 154 9.88 3.56 3.43
N THR A 155 9.83 4.17 2.24
CA THR A 155 8.57 4.44 1.54
C THR A 155 7.86 3.16 1.15
N PHE A 156 8.57 2.15 0.66
CA PHE A 156 7.97 0.87 0.30
C PHE A 156 7.24 0.25 1.50
N ILE A 157 7.88 0.19 2.68
CA ILE A 157 7.29 -0.42 3.88
C ILE A 157 6.09 0.38 4.36
N THR A 158 6.20 1.71 4.48
CA THR A 158 5.07 2.52 4.95
C THR A 158 3.87 2.39 4.03
N ARG A 159 4.07 2.44 2.71
CA ARG A 159 2.98 2.28 1.74
C ARG A 159 2.43 0.85 1.72
N ALA A 160 3.27 -0.16 1.88
CA ALA A 160 2.84 -1.56 1.96
C ALA A 160 1.92 -1.79 3.16
N ILE A 161 2.24 -1.18 4.31
CA ILE A 161 1.40 -1.23 5.52
C ILE A 161 0.03 -0.58 5.26
N TYR A 162 -0.01 0.61 4.64
CA TYR A 162 -1.29 1.25 4.30
C TYR A 162 -2.10 0.46 3.28
N ALA A 163 -1.43 -0.17 2.32
CA ALA A 163 -2.04 -1.08 1.35
C ALA A 163 -2.40 -2.46 1.93
N LYS A 164 -2.10 -2.71 3.22
CA LYS A 164 -2.28 -3.99 3.92
C LYS A 164 -1.50 -5.16 3.29
N ALA A 165 -0.44 -4.87 2.55
CA ALA A 165 0.48 -5.84 2.00
C ALA A 165 1.58 -6.20 3.02
N PHE A 166 1.15 -6.75 4.15
CA PHE A 166 2.04 -7.00 5.30
C PHE A 166 3.16 -7.99 4.98
N ASP A 167 2.91 -8.95 4.09
CA ASP A 167 3.91 -9.96 3.72
C ASP A 167 5.14 -9.33 3.05
N MET A 168 4.92 -8.41 2.10
CA MET A 168 5.99 -7.67 1.44
C MET A 168 6.72 -6.72 2.40
N ALA A 169 5.98 -6.06 3.29
CA ALA A 169 6.55 -5.19 4.31
C ALA A 169 7.45 -5.99 5.28
N LEU A 170 6.97 -7.15 5.73
CA LEU A 170 7.67 -8.03 6.66
C LEU A 170 8.93 -8.62 6.01
N LEU A 171 8.84 -9.09 4.76
CA LEU A 171 9.97 -9.66 4.04
C LEU A 171 11.12 -8.65 3.91
N LEU A 172 10.80 -7.39 3.60
CA LEU A 172 11.81 -6.34 3.50
C LEU A 172 12.40 -5.97 4.88
N LEU A 173 11.57 -5.89 5.92
CA LEU A 173 12.02 -5.61 7.29
C LEU A 173 12.91 -6.71 7.88
N GLN A 174 12.65 -7.98 7.55
CA GLN A 174 13.51 -9.09 7.92
C GLN A 174 14.90 -8.97 7.29
N SER A 175 14.98 -8.41 6.08
CA SER A 175 16.24 -8.17 5.38
C SER A 175 16.95 -6.90 5.85
N TYR A 176 16.19 -5.85 6.17
CA TYR A 176 16.70 -4.54 6.58
C TYR A 176 15.93 -3.98 7.79
N PRO A 177 16.24 -4.45 9.03
CA PRO A 177 15.53 -4.04 10.24
C PRO A 177 15.58 -2.54 10.52
N ASP A 178 16.66 -1.86 10.12
CA ASP A 178 16.86 -0.42 10.31
C ASP A 178 15.76 0.42 9.64
N LEU A 179 15.10 -0.12 8.61
CA LEU A 179 13.99 0.56 7.95
C LEU A 179 12.77 0.74 8.87
N ALA A 180 12.64 -0.03 9.96
CA ALA A 180 11.49 0.05 10.88
C ALA A 180 11.30 1.46 11.47
N ILE A 181 12.39 2.20 11.67
CA ILE A 181 12.40 3.56 12.20
C ILE A 181 12.73 4.63 11.14
N ALA A 182 13.08 4.22 9.93
CA ALA A 182 13.40 5.13 8.84
C ALA A 182 12.15 5.91 8.41
N LYS A 183 12.34 7.18 8.08
CA LYS A 183 11.26 8.06 7.60
C LYS A 183 11.13 7.93 6.08
N ASP A 184 9.89 7.81 5.62
CA ASP A 184 9.57 7.81 4.20
C ASP A 184 9.59 9.21 3.58
N ILE A 185 9.23 9.30 2.29
CA ILE A 185 9.12 10.56 1.54
C ILE A 185 8.03 11.53 2.04
N TYR A 186 7.27 11.15 3.08
CA TYR A 186 6.27 11.98 3.77
C TYR A 186 6.65 12.20 5.24
N GLY A 187 7.85 11.78 5.66
CA GLY A 187 8.33 11.92 7.03
C GLY A 187 7.74 10.90 8.01
N GLN A 188 7.04 9.86 7.52
CA GLN A 188 6.38 8.85 8.36
C GLN A 188 7.25 7.62 8.53
N THR A 189 7.20 7.01 9.70
CA THR A 189 7.88 5.73 9.98
C THR A 189 6.92 4.56 9.80
N PRO A 190 7.41 3.36 9.48
CA PRO A 190 6.60 2.15 9.46
C PRO A 190 5.82 1.91 10.76
N VAL A 191 6.44 2.19 11.92
CA VAL A 191 5.78 2.06 13.22
C VAL A 191 4.59 3.00 13.34
N LEU A 192 4.73 4.26 12.90
CA LEU A 192 3.63 5.21 12.89
C LEU A 192 2.51 4.77 11.95
N ALA A 193 2.86 4.32 10.74
CA ALA A 193 1.89 3.82 9.77
C ALA A 193 1.08 2.64 10.32
N LEU A 194 1.75 1.70 11.01
CA LEU A 194 1.12 0.55 11.66
C LEU A 194 0.16 0.97 12.78
N ALA A 195 0.58 1.93 13.60
CA ALA A 195 -0.26 2.49 14.65
C ALA A 195 -1.52 3.16 14.08
N SER A 196 -1.37 3.93 12.98
CA SER A 196 -2.49 4.62 12.32
C SER A 196 -3.52 3.67 11.70
N ILE A 197 -3.10 2.53 11.16
CA ILE A 197 -4.09 1.55 10.67
C ILE A 197 -4.77 0.83 11.83
N SER A 198 -4.08 0.61 12.96
CA SER A 198 -4.63 -0.12 14.12
C SER A 198 -5.71 0.65 14.88
N SER A 199 -5.66 1.98 14.89
CA SER A 199 -6.66 2.84 15.56
C SER A 199 -7.97 2.96 14.77
N ALA A 200 -7.99 2.60 13.49
CA ALA A 200 -9.16 2.69 12.62
C ALA A 200 -10.05 1.42 12.63
N TYR A 201 -9.74 0.41 13.44
CA TYR A 201 -10.55 -0.81 13.57
C TYR A 201 -11.35 -0.83 14.88
N PRO A 202 -12.70 -0.78 14.81
CA PRO A 202 -13.56 -1.08 15.97
C PRO A 202 -13.70 -2.58 16.28
N GLY A 203 -13.01 -3.46 15.54
CA GLY A 203 -13.17 -4.90 15.69
C GLY A 203 -11.89 -5.67 15.35
N GLY A 204 -11.42 -6.47 16.30
CA GLY A 204 -10.56 -7.63 16.04
C GLY A 204 -9.10 -7.48 16.45
N ASN A 205 -8.85 -7.66 17.75
CA ASN A 205 -7.54 -8.01 18.32
C ASN A 205 -6.98 -9.31 17.71
N GLN A 206 -6.18 -9.23 16.64
CA GLN A 206 -5.35 -10.38 16.20
C GLN A 206 -3.87 -10.06 15.95
N LEU A 207 -3.39 -8.82 16.09
CA LEU A 207 -2.01 -8.46 15.71
C LEU A 207 -1.14 -7.89 16.86
N ILE A 208 -1.53 -8.10 18.12
CA ILE A 208 -0.93 -7.42 19.29
C ILE A 208 0.27 -8.18 19.90
N CYS A 209 0.88 -9.15 19.20
CA CYS A 209 2.05 -9.88 19.71
C CYS A 209 3.27 -8.96 19.96
N TRP A 210 3.45 -7.95 19.11
CA TRP A 210 4.63 -7.08 19.13
C TRP A 210 4.52 -5.93 20.14
N LYS A 211 3.32 -5.60 20.63
CA LYS A 211 3.17 -4.60 21.72
C LYS A 211 3.87 -5.07 23.00
N GLN A 212 4.00 -6.39 23.24
CA GLN A 212 4.68 -6.91 24.44
C GLN A 212 6.21 -6.68 24.43
N TRP A 213 6.82 -6.56 23.25
CA TRP A 213 8.27 -6.37 23.13
C TRP A 213 8.70 -4.92 23.36
N ILE A 214 7.89 -3.96 22.92
CA ILE A 214 8.19 -2.52 23.04
C ILE A 214 7.85 -2.00 24.44
N TYR A 215 6.77 -2.48 25.07
CA TYR A 215 6.38 -2.06 26.42
C TYR A 215 7.32 -2.58 27.53
N ASN A 216 8.19 -3.55 27.26
CA ASN A 216 9.15 -4.08 28.24
C ASN A 216 10.46 -3.26 28.34
N THR A 217 10.68 -2.23 27.52
CA THR A 217 11.97 -1.51 27.46
C THR A 217 11.96 -0.02 27.81
N THR A 218 10.82 0.58 28.13
CA THR A 218 10.80 2.00 28.57
C THR A 218 9.59 2.31 29.46
N PRO A 219 9.78 2.81 30.70
CA PRO A 219 8.70 3.39 31.48
C PRO A 219 8.65 4.91 31.28
N PRO A 220 7.52 5.45 30.82
CA PRO A 220 7.04 6.73 31.35
C PRO A 220 5.53 6.64 31.63
N GLY A 221 5.02 7.12 32.77
CA GLY A 221 5.02 8.52 33.15
C GLY A 221 3.61 9.05 32.94
N ASP A 222 2.92 9.33 34.05
CA ASP A 222 1.48 9.62 34.17
C ASP A 222 0.97 10.86 33.40
N VAL A 223 -0.38 10.99 33.43
CA VAL A 223 -1.24 12.20 33.37
C VAL A 223 -1.94 12.44 32.01
N GLN A 224 -3.23 12.75 31.86
CA GLN A 224 -4.52 12.63 32.58
C GLN A 224 -5.61 13.27 31.66
N ASN A 225 -6.89 12.92 31.87
CA ASN A 225 -8.14 13.65 31.51
C ASN A 225 -8.62 13.68 30.03
N ASN A 226 -9.92 13.63 29.69
CA ASN A 226 -11.16 13.38 30.43
C ASN A 226 -12.35 13.13 29.46
N ASN A 227 -13.22 12.19 29.86
CA ASN A 227 -14.70 12.13 29.81
C ASN A 227 -15.52 12.37 28.53
N ALA A 228 -16.24 11.31 28.13
CA ALA A 228 -17.61 11.39 27.62
C ALA A 228 -18.49 10.31 28.32
N TYR A 229 -19.54 10.78 28.99
CA TYR A 229 -20.68 10.05 29.60
C TYR A 229 -21.51 9.35 28.48
N SER A 230 -22.32 8.31 28.63
CA SER A 230 -22.96 7.56 29.73
C SER A 230 -23.88 6.52 29.07
N VAL A 231 -24.01 5.28 29.58
CA VAL A 231 -25.32 4.58 29.72
C VAL A 231 -25.21 3.48 30.79
N GLY A 232 -26.03 3.59 31.83
CA GLY A 232 -26.72 2.48 32.50
C GLY A 232 -25.92 1.39 33.20
N SER A 233 -25.49 1.63 34.43
CA SER A 233 -25.36 0.56 35.45
C SER A 233 -25.54 1.17 36.84
N TYR A 234 -26.37 0.52 37.67
CA TYR A 234 -26.87 0.99 38.98
C TYR A 234 -25.80 1.10 40.09
N PHE A 235 -24.52 1.14 39.73
CA PHE A 235 -23.39 1.22 40.65
C PHE A 235 -22.39 2.28 40.15
N SER A 236 -21.79 3.03 41.08
CA SER A 236 -20.78 4.03 40.78
C SER A 236 -19.72 3.47 39.82
N PRO A 237 -19.24 4.21 38.81
CA PRO A 237 -18.22 3.76 37.86
C PRO A 237 -16.98 3.18 38.54
N THR A 238 -16.63 3.71 39.72
CA THR A 238 -15.55 3.23 40.57
C THR A 238 -15.83 1.87 41.21
N VAL A 239 -17.09 1.58 41.54
CA VAL A 239 -17.52 0.30 42.09
C VAL A 239 -17.59 -0.75 40.99
N SER A 240 -18.10 -0.40 39.80
CA SER A 240 -18.10 -1.31 38.65
C SER A 240 -16.69 -1.67 38.19
N THR A 241 -15.76 -0.71 38.10
CA THR A 241 -14.36 -1.01 37.78
C THR A 241 -13.69 -1.81 38.89
N ALA A 242 -13.93 -1.49 40.15
CA ALA A 242 -13.42 -2.27 41.28
C ALA A 242 -13.95 -3.71 41.28
N LEU A 243 -15.23 -3.93 40.97
CA LEU A 243 -15.83 -5.26 40.87
C LEU A 243 -15.28 -6.06 39.68
N ILE A 244 -15.05 -5.42 38.54
CA ILE A 244 -14.43 -6.07 37.37
C ILE A 244 -13.00 -6.47 37.70
N ILE A 245 -12.21 -5.58 38.32
CA ILE A 245 -10.84 -5.84 38.75
C ILE A 245 -10.82 -6.94 39.82
N ALA A 246 -11.68 -6.85 40.84
CA ALA A 246 -11.79 -7.85 41.89
C ALA A 246 -12.20 -9.23 41.35
N SER A 247 -13.14 -9.27 40.40
CA SER A 247 -13.55 -10.50 39.71
C SER A 247 -12.39 -11.11 38.91
N TRP A 248 -11.60 -10.27 38.23
CA TRP A 248 -10.42 -10.71 37.50
C TRP A 248 -9.34 -11.29 38.43
N TYR A 249 -9.06 -10.61 39.55
CA TYR A 249 -8.11 -11.09 40.55
C TYR A 249 -8.62 -12.36 41.26
N LEU A 250 -9.91 -12.43 41.61
CA LEU A 250 -10.50 -13.60 42.27
C LEU A 250 -10.49 -14.82 41.34
N SER A 251 -10.72 -14.63 40.05
CA SER A 251 -10.60 -15.70 39.04
C SER A 251 -9.17 -16.22 38.95
N ASN A 252 -8.17 -15.33 38.87
CA ASN A 252 -6.77 -15.72 38.80
C ASN A 252 -6.28 -16.43 40.09
N ILE A 253 -6.66 -15.92 41.26
CA ILE A 253 -6.32 -16.53 42.56
C ILE A 253 -7.05 -17.87 42.73
N GLY A 254 -8.32 -17.96 42.31
CA GLY A 254 -9.10 -19.18 42.34
C GLY A 254 -8.49 -20.28 41.50
N VAL A 255 -8.04 -19.97 40.28
CA VAL A 255 -7.35 -20.91 39.40
C VAL A 255 -6.03 -21.36 40.02
N LEU A 256 -5.24 -20.47 40.63
CA LEU A 256 -3.98 -20.82 41.30
C LEU A 256 -4.18 -21.72 42.52
N LEU A 257 -5.17 -21.41 43.37
CA LEU A 257 -5.50 -22.21 44.56
C LEU A 257 -6.09 -23.56 44.17
N LEU A 258 -6.93 -23.62 43.14
CA LEU A 258 -7.48 -24.87 42.61
C LEU A 258 -6.37 -25.75 42.03
N ASN A 259 -5.41 -25.15 41.31
CA ASN A 259 -4.26 -25.86 40.76
C ASN A 259 -3.36 -26.42 41.87
N LYS A 260 -3.12 -25.64 42.94
CA LYS A 260 -2.37 -26.08 44.13
C LYS A 260 -3.11 -27.19 44.90
N TYR A 261 -4.44 -27.10 45.02
CA TYR A 261 -5.27 -28.11 45.66
C TYR A 261 -5.29 -29.43 44.87
N LEU A 262 -5.42 -29.36 43.54
CA LEU A 262 -5.42 -30.53 42.65
C LEU A 262 -4.06 -31.26 42.63
N LEU A 263 -2.95 -30.50 42.66
CA LEU A 263 -1.60 -31.06 42.77
C LEU A 263 -1.35 -31.71 44.14
N SER A 264 -1.93 -31.15 45.21
CA SER A 264 -1.73 -31.64 46.58
C SER A 264 -2.51 -32.91 46.90
N PHE A 265 -3.71 -33.11 46.35
CA PHE A 265 -4.59 -34.21 46.75
C PHE A 265 -4.70 -35.35 45.72
N HIS A 266 -4.52 -35.09 44.43
CA HIS A 266 -4.88 -36.06 43.37
C HIS A 266 -3.73 -36.53 42.47
N GLY A 267 -2.49 -36.09 42.68
CA GLY A 267 -1.35 -36.51 41.85
C GLY A 267 -1.62 -36.33 40.34
N TYR A 268 -2.38 -35.29 40.00
CA TYR A 268 -3.08 -35.19 38.71
C TYR A 268 -2.12 -34.78 37.59
N ARG A 269 -2.03 -35.61 36.54
CA ARG A 269 -0.94 -35.60 35.54
C ARG A 269 -1.31 -34.95 34.20
N TYR A 270 -2.21 -33.96 34.17
CA TYR A 270 -2.63 -33.32 32.89
C TYR A 270 -2.96 -31.81 33.03
N PRO A 271 -2.06 -30.90 32.59
CA PRO A 271 -2.28 -29.45 32.62
C PRO A 271 -3.30 -28.93 31.57
N ILE A 272 -3.66 -29.76 30.58
CA ILE A 272 -4.55 -29.40 29.47
C ILE A 272 -6.01 -29.27 29.93
N PHE A 273 -6.43 -30.04 30.94
CA PHE A 273 -7.80 -29.98 31.45
C PHE A 273 -8.12 -28.61 32.06
N LEU A 274 -7.13 -27.99 32.72
CA LEU A 274 -7.29 -26.70 33.38
C LEU A 274 -7.42 -25.54 32.38
N THR A 275 -6.68 -25.59 31.26
CA THR A 275 -6.77 -24.59 30.21
C THR A 275 -8.08 -24.72 29.41
N VAL A 276 -8.57 -25.95 29.21
CA VAL A 276 -9.88 -26.20 28.60
C VAL A 276 -11.00 -25.69 29.49
N LEU A 277 -10.95 -25.93 30.81
CA LEU A 277 -11.95 -25.43 31.75
C LEU A 277 -11.97 -23.89 31.80
N HIS A 278 -10.80 -23.25 31.75
CA HIS A 278 -10.68 -21.79 31.67
C HIS A 278 -11.30 -21.24 30.38
N MET A 279 -10.96 -21.80 29.21
CA MET A 279 -11.54 -21.38 27.93
C MET A 279 -13.06 -21.57 27.89
N ILE A 280 -13.58 -22.67 28.45
CA ILE A 280 -15.03 -22.92 28.53
C ILE A 280 -15.71 -21.88 29.43
N SER A 281 -15.11 -21.54 30.58
CA SER A 281 -15.68 -20.51 31.47
C SER A 281 -15.68 -19.12 30.82
N CYS A 282 -14.62 -18.73 30.13
CA CYS A 282 -14.55 -17.46 29.41
C CYS A 282 -15.59 -17.38 28.30
N SER A 283 -15.76 -18.44 27.50
CA SER A 283 -16.77 -18.48 26.45
C SER A 283 -18.21 -18.43 27.00
N ALA A 284 -18.48 -19.12 28.12
CA ALA A 284 -19.80 -19.10 28.77
C ALA A 284 -20.14 -17.70 29.31
N TYR A 285 -19.19 -17.01 29.93
CA TYR A 285 -19.38 -15.64 30.41
C TYR A 285 -19.57 -14.65 29.26
N SER A 286 -18.78 -14.76 28.18
CA SER A 286 -18.97 -13.93 26.98
C SER A 286 -20.34 -14.15 26.35
N TYR A 287 -20.78 -15.40 26.23
CA TYR A 287 -22.10 -15.73 25.71
C TYR A 287 -23.23 -15.17 26.59
N ALA A 288 -23.12 -15.31 27.92
CA ALA A 288 -24.08 -14.73 28.86
C ALA A 288 -24.12 -13.20 28.78
N SER A 289 -22.98 -12.53 28.59
CA SER A 289 -22.93 -11.07 28.44
C SER A 289 -23.55 -10.56 27.14
N ILE A 290 -23.41 -11.31 26.05
CA ILE A 290 -24.03 -10.95 24.76
C ILE A 290 -25.55 -11.12 24.83
N ASN A 291 -26.02 -12.22 25.43
CA ASN A 291 -27.44 -12.52 25.53
C ASN A 291 -28.20 -11.67 26.58
N PHE A 292 -27.47 -11.06 27.54
CA PHE A 292 -28.05 -10.19 28.56
C PHE A 292 -28.04 -8.70 28.17
N LEU A 293 -27.29 -8.31 27.13
CA LEU A 293 -27.08 -6.90 26.77
C LEU A 293 -27.63 -6.47 25.39
N ASP A 294 -28.18 -7.37 24.57
CA ASP A 294 -28.96 -7.07 23.33
C ASP A 294 -28.43 -5.89 22.48
N LEU A 295 -27.11 -5.79 22.32
CA LEU A 295 -26.46 -4.75 21.52
C LEU A 295 -25.83 -5.38 20.29
N VAL A 296 -26.57 -5.41 19.17
CA VAL A 296 -26.15 -5.06 17.79
C VAL A 296 -27.08 -5.71 16.74
N PRO A 297 -27.72 -4.93 15.84
CA PRO A 297 -28.44 -5.47 14.68
C PRO A 297 -27.49 -5.73 13.49
N LEU A 298 -27.67 -6.87 12.82
CA LEU A 298 -26.93 -7.30 11.63
C LEU A 298 -27.32 -6.46 10.41
N GLN A 299 -26.35 -5.79 9.75
CA GLN A 299 -26.55 -5.14 8.46
C GLN A 299 -25.99 -5.97 7.31
N HIS A 300 -26.85 -6.18 6.31
CA HIS A 300 -26.61 -6.96 5.10
C HIS A 300 -26.19 -6.02 3.94
N ILE A 301 -25.07 -6.29 3.26
CA ILE A 301 -24.54 -5.43 2.19
C ILE A 301 -24.61 -6.15 0.82
N HIS A 302 -25.27 -5.50 -0.14
CA HIS A 302 -25.24 -5.74 -1.59
C HIS A 302 -24.66 -4.44 -2.22
N SER A 303 -23.97 -4.35 -3.36
CA SER A 303 -23.75 -5.23 -4.50
C SER A 303 -22.50 -4.79 -5.30
N LYS A 304 -21.85 -5.72 -5.98
CA LYS A 304 -20.59 -5.57 -6.73
C LYS A 304 -20.68 -4.80 -8.07
N GLN A 305 -21.85 -4.32 -8.49
CA GLN A 305 -22.04 -3.75 -9.84
C GLN A 305 -21.76 -2.25 -9.96
N TYR A 306 -21.78 -1.48 -8.87
CA TYR A 306 -21.42 -0.04 -8.88
C TYR A 306 -19.90 0.19 -8.97
N GLN A 307 -19.11 -0.78 -8.49
CA GLN A 307 -17.65 -0.68 -8.38
C GLN A 307 -16.94 -0.66 -9.74
N ASN A 308 -17.49 -1.36 -10.75
CA ASN A 308 -16.83 -1.51 -12.06
C ASN A 308 -17.02 -0.31 -13.01
N ARG A 309 -18.07 0.51 -12.86
CA ARG A 309 -18.25 1.74 -13.66
C ARG A 309 -17.50 2.93 -13.08
N PHE A 310 -17.38 3.01 -11.76
CA PHE A 310 -16.60 4.04 -11.07
C PHE A 310 -15.10 3.88 -11.36
N ASN A 311 -14.59 2.64 -11.33
CA ASN A 311 -13.17 2.32 -11.52
C ASN A 311 -12.56 2.75 -12.87
N ARG A 312 -13.38 2.95 -13.92
CA ARG A 312 -12.88 3.29 -15.27
C ARG A 312 -12.79 4.80 -15.50
N SER A 313 -13.69 5.58 -14.89
CA SER A 313 -13.69 7.05 -14.98
C SER A 313 -12.72 7.66 -13.96
N ASP A 314 -12.64 7.09 -12.76
CA ASP A 314 -11.68 7.54 -11.73
C ASP A 314 -10.23 7.25 -12.10
N ARG A 315 -9.96 6.21 -12.90
CA ARG A 315 -8.59 5.88 -13.29
C ARG A 315 -7.98 6.96 -14.18
N SER A 316 -8.76 7.53 -15.11
CA SER A 316 -8.28 8.62 -15.96
C SER A 316 -8.09 9.94 -15.19
N SER A 317 -8.99 10.29 -14.27
CA SER A 317 -8.84 11.49 -13.43
C SER A 317 -7.75 11.32 -12.38
N SER A 318 -7.63 10.16 -11.75
CA SER A 318 -6.59 9.86 -10.76
C SER A 318 -5.19 9.87 -11.38
N ILE A 319 -5.02 9.41 -12.63
CA ILE A 319 -3.75 9.51 -13.34
C ILE A 319 -3.41 10.99 -13.63
N SER A 320 -4.36 11.79 -14.14
CA SER A 320 -4.12 13.22 -14.36
C SER A 320 -3.86 13.97 -13.05
N ASP A 321 -4.60 13.66 -11.99
CA ASP A 321 -4.45 14.27 -10.66
C ASP A 321 -3.15 13.84 -9.97
N ALA A 322 -2.71 12.60 -10.17
CA ALA A 322 -1.42 12.12 -9.68
C ALA A 322 -0.27 12.82 -10.41
N LEU A 323 -0.34 12.94 -11.74
CA LEU A 323 0.66 13.66 -12.53
C LEU A 323 0.67 15.16 -12.18
N ASP A 324 -0.50 15.76 -11.99
CA ASP A 324 -0.63 17.15 -11.52
C ASP A 324 -0.13 17.32 -10.08
N ALA A 325 -0.40 16.38 -9.18
CA ALA A 325 0.13 16.42 -7.81
C ALA A 325 1.66 16.26 -7.79
N ILE A 326 2.21 15.42 -8.67
CA ILE A 326 3.65 15.28 -8.89
C ILE A 326 4.22 16.59 -9.44
N ALA A 327 3.58 17.19 -10.44
CA ALA A 327 3.99 18.47 -11.03
C ALA A 327 3.93 19.62 -10.01
N ARG A 328 2.85 19.72 -9.22
CA ARG A 328 2.69 20.71 -8.13
C ARG A 328 3.74 20.55 -7.03
N SER A 329 4.11 19.31 -6.69
CA SER A 329 5.18 19.05 -5.71
C SER A 329 6.58 19.47 -6.20
N SER A 330 6.77 19.66 -7.51
CA SER A 330 8.02 20.12 -8.12
C SER A 330 8.17 21.64 -8.16
N ILE A 331 7.12 22.42 -7.86
CA ILE A 331 7.13 23.90 -7.89
C ILE A 331 7.53 24.50 -6.53
N HIS A 332 7.49 23.71 -5.46
CA HIS A 332 7.77 24.15 -4.09
C HIS A 332 9.17 23.84 -3.55
N HIS A 333 10.15 23.53 -4.41
CA HIS A 333 11.55 23.30 -4.01
C HIS A 333 12.55 24.08 -4.84
#